data_AF-A0A852DLK6-F1
#
_entry.id   AF-A0A852DLK6-F1
#
_cell.length_a   1.000
_cell.length_b   1.000
_cell.length_c   1.000
_cell.angle_alpha   90.00
_cell.angle_beta   90.00
_cell.angle_gamma   90.00
#
_symmetry.space_group_name_H-M   'P 1'
#
loop_
_entity.id
_entity.type
_entity.pdbx_description
1 polymer ?
#
loop_
_entity_poly.entity_id
_entity_poly.type
_entity_poly.pdbx_seq_one_letter_code
_entity_poly.pdbx_strand_id
1 'polypeptide(L)' 'TTAATLERFTVNFTITNLPYTSELEKPDSARFRATRRVMNMMLDRLLKDSSIGPAFRGCETTDFRYG' A
#
# COMPACT_ATOMS: atom_id res chain seq x y z
N THR A 1 -29.86 7.36 10.34
CA THR A 1 -28.40 7.15 10.38
C THR A 1 -27.88 7.30 8.97
N THR A 2 -27.20 8.40 8.65
CA THR A 2 -26.62 8.63 7.32
C THR A 2 -25.54 7.57 7.10
N ALA A 3 -25.60 6.83 6.00
CA ALA A 3 -24.55 5.87 5.65
C ALA A 3 -23.23 6.63 5.48
N ALA A 4 -22.21 6.27 6.26
CA ALA A 4 -20.89 6.89 6.16
C ALA A 4 -20.31 6.63 4.75
N THR A 5 -19.94 7.69 4.05
CA THR A 5 -19.28 7.61 2.74
C THR A 5 -17.84 7.16 2.92
N LEU A 6 -17.41 6.20 2.10
CA LEU A 6 -16.04 5.72 2.12
C LEU A 6 -15.14 6.67 1.34
N GLU A 7 -14.18 7.27 2.01
CA GLU A 7 -13.22 8.17 1.39
C GLU A 7 -11.91 7.45 1.05
N ARG A 8 -11.32 7.81 -0.08
CA ARG A 8 -10.00 7.33 -0.51
C ARG A 8 -8.98 8.44 -0.32
N PHE A 9 -7.84 8.10 0.28
CA PHE A 9 -6.70 8.99 0.41
C PHE A 9 -5.42 8.26 -0.01
N THR A 10 -4.40 9.02 -0.37
CA THR A 10 -3.09 8.51 -0.78
C THR A 10 -2.07 8.87 0.29
N VAL A 11 -1.22 7.90 0.64
CA VAL A 11 -0.07 8.12 1.52
C VAL A 11 1.19 7.76 0.73
N ASN A 12 2.17 8.67 0.75
CA ASN A 12 3.49 8.42 0.21
C ASN A 12 4.45 8.21 1.38
N PHE A 13 5.21 7.12 1.34
CA PHE A 13 6.24 6.81 2.32
C PHE A 13 7.43 6.13 1.63
N THR A 14 8.60 6.24 2.24
CA THR A 14 9.82 5.63 1.72
C THR A 14 10.10 4.31 2.41
N ILE A 15 10.37 3.26 1.63
CA ILE A 15 10.78 1.95 2.14
C ILE A 15 12.30 1.90 2.12
N THR A 16 12.93 2.05 3.28
CA THR A 16 14.40 2.12 3.39
C THR A 16 15.11 0.78 3.23
N ASN A 17 14.40 -0.34 3.42
CA ASN A 17 14.95 -1.68 3.37
C ASN A 17 14.70 -2.43 2.04
N LEU A 18 14.20 -1.72 1.01
CA LEU A 18 13.91 -2.30 -0.30
C LEU A 18 14.76 -1.59 -1.37
N PRO A 19 15.82 -2.23 -1.88
CA PRO A 19 16.59 -1.69 -2.99
C PRO A 19 15.72 -1.54 -4.24
N TYR A 20 15.73 -0.34 -4.82
CA TYR A 20 15.00 -0.06 -6.05
C TYR A 20 15.66 -0.74 -7.25
N THR A 21 14.83 -1.27 -8.16
CA THR A 21 15.30 -1.90 -9.41
C THR A 21 14.34 -1.56 -10.53
N SER A 22 14.79 -1.59 -11.79
CA SER A 22 13.96 -1.30 -12.96
C SER A 22 12.78 -2.27 -13.13
N GLU A 23 12.77 -3.42 -12.46
CA GLU A 23 11.59 -4.28 -12.41
C GLU A 23 10.46 -3.68 -11.56
N LEU A 24 10.78 -2.89 -10.53
CA LEU A 24 9.80 -2.18 -9.71
C LEU A 24 9.17 -0.98 -10.45
N GLU A 25 9.75 -0.54 -11.57
CA GLU A 25 9.13 0.44 -12.48
C GLU A 25 8.05 -0.18 -13.37
N LYS A 26 8.03 -1.52 -13.49
CA LYS A 26 7.19 -2.26 -14.44
C LYS A 26 6.07 -2.99 -13.70
N PRO A 27 4.80 -2.53 -13.78
CA PRO A 27 3.68 -3.15 -13.06
C PRO A 27 3.48 -4.64 -13.33
N ASP A 28 3.84 -5.11 -14.53
CA ASP A 28 3.68 -6.51 -14.95
C ASP A 28 4.83 -7.42 -14.50
N SER A 29 5.92 -6.86 -13.98
CA SER A 29 7.08 -7.66 -13.57
C SER A 29 6.72 -8.58 -12.40
N ALA A 30 7.41 -9.72 -12.32
CA ALA A 30 7.25 -10.63 -11.20
C ALA A 30 7.62 -9.94 -9.87
N ARG A 31 8.67 -9.12 -9.88
CA ARG A 31 9.14 -8.41 -8.69
C ARG A 31 8.17 -7.34 -8.22
N PHE A 32 7.57 -6.55 -9.12
CA PHE A 32 6.54 -5.58 -8.77
C PHE A 32 5.35 -6.27 -8.11
N ARG A 33 4.79 -7.30 -8.76
CA ARG A 33 3.62 -8.03 -8.24
C ARG A 33 3.88 -8.68 -6.89
N ALA A 34 5.06 -9.29 -6.71
CA ALA A 34 5.47 -9.87 -5.43
C ALA A 34 5.60 -8.80 -4.33
N THR A 35 6.31 -7.71 -4.62
CA THR A 35 6.53 -6.61 -3.66
C THR A 35 5.21 -5.93 -3.28
N ARG A 36 4.35 -5.65 -4.27
CA ARG A 36 3.00 -5.10 -4.08
C ARG A 36 2.16 -5.97 -3.15
N ARG A 37 2.18 -7.29 -3.34
CA ARG A 37 1.43 -8.23 -2.49
C ARG A 37 1.90 -8.20 -1.04
N VAL A 38 3.21 -8.17 -0.82
CA VAL A 38 3.80 -8.09 0.53
C VAL A 38 3.44 -6.76 1.18
N MET A 39 3.59 -5.64 0.46
CA MET A 39 3.27 -4.30 0.97
C MET A 39 1.79 -4.16 1.33
N ASN A 40 0.89 -4.62 0.45
CA ASN A 40 -0.55 -4.60 0.74
C ASN A 40 -0.88 -5.37 2.02
N MET A 41 -0.31 -6.58 2.21
CA MET A 41 -0.55 -7.38 3.41
C MET A 41 -0.03 -6.70 4.68
N MET A 42 1.17 -6.11 4.61
CA MET A 42 1.78 -5.42 5.75
C MET A 42 1.00 -4.14 6.12
N LEU A 43 0.67 -3.31 5.14
CA LEU A 43 -0.08 -2.06 5.35
C LEU A 43 -1.50 -2.33 5.83
N ASP A 44 -2.18 -3.32 5.26
CA ASP A 44 -3.54 -3.68 5.67
C ASP A 44 -3.57 -4.10 7.14
N ARG A 45 -2.61 -4.93 7.58
CA ARG A 45 -2.46 -5.29 8.99
C ARG A 45 -2.16 -4.07 9.88
N LEU A 46 -1.18 -3.26 9.50
CA LEU A 46 -0.76 -2.10 10.27
C LEU A 46 -1.90 -1.09 10.44
N LEU A 47 -2.66 -0.82 9.38
CA LEU A 47 -3.76 0.13 9.42
C LEU A 47 -4.98 -0.41 10.20
N LYS A 48 -5.24 -1.72 10.14
CA LYS A 48 -6.24 -2.38 11.00
C LYS A 48 -5.90 -2.28 12.49
N ASP A 49 -4.62 -2.34 12.83
CA ASP A 49 -4.13 -2.24 14.21
C ASP A 49 -3.93 -0.77 14.68
N SER A 50 -4.24 0.21 13.83
CA SER A 50 -4.08 1.64 14.12
C SER A 50 -5.36 2.29 14.67
N SER A 51 -5.29 3.59 15.02
CA SER A 51 -6.45 4.37 15.45
C SER A 51 -7.57 4.46 14.41
N ILE A 52 -7.27 4.26 13.12
CA ILE A 52 -8.28 4.26 12.05
C ILE A 52 -8.87 2.87 11.77
N GLY A 53 -8.34 1.81 12.41
CA GLY A 53 -8.73 0.43 12.19
C GLY A 53 -10.25 0.17 12.15
N PRO A 54 -11.05 0.71 13.08
CA PRO A 54 -12.50 0.53 13.08
C PRO A 54 -13.23 1.06 11.83
N ALA A 55 -12.66 2.07 11.14
CA ALA A 55 -13.23 2.67 9.93
C ALA A 55 -12.49 2.22 8.65
N PHE A 56 -11.32 1.62 8.78
CA PHE A 56 -10.48 1.21 7.66
C PHE A 56 -11.05 -0.01 6.93
N ARG A 57 -11.04 0.02 5.60
CA ARG A 57 -11.62 -1.03 4.75
C ARG A 57 -10.59 -1.78 3.92
N GLY A 58 -9.42 -1.19 3.71
CA GLY A 58 -8.36 -1.78 2.91
C GLY A 58 -7.50 -0.70 2.24
N CYS A 59 -6.36 -1.13 1.73
CA CYS A 59 -5.44 -0.30 0.98
C CYS A 59 -4.83 -1.09 -0.18
N GLU A 60 -4.29 -0.36 -1.15
CA GLU A 60 -3.60 -0.95 -2.28
C GLU A 60 -2.39 -0.08 -2.64
N THR A 61 -1.24 -0.73 -2.82
CA THR A 61 -0.04 -0.07 -3.33
C THR A 61 -0.21 0.16 -4.83
N THR A 62 -0.09 1.41 -5.25
CA THR A 62 -0.32 1.85 -6.63
C THR A 62 0.95 1.95 -7.45
N ASP A 63 2.07 2.35 -6.84
CA ASP A 63 3.32 2.64 -7.55
C ASP A 63 4.54 2.42 -6.66
N PHE A 64 5.67 2.09 -7.27
CA PHE A 64 6.98 2.09 -6.62
C PHE A 64 7.89 3.07 -7.36
N ARG A 65 8.35 4.10 -6.67
CA ARG A 65 9.18 5.16 -7.22
C ARG A 65 10.56 5.15 -6.61
N TYR A 66 11.55 5.58 -7.39
CA TYR A 66 12.87 5.90 -6.86
C TYR A 66 12.73 7.07 -5.87
N GLY A 67 13.35 6.92 -4.70
CA GLY A 67 13.28 7.86 -3.58
C GLY A 67 14.57 8.65 -3.40
#